data_AF-A0A2V2S9L4-F1
#
_entry.id   AF-A0A2V2S9L4-F1
#
_cell.length_a   1.000
_cell.length_b   1.000
_cell.length_c   1.000
_cell.angle_alpha   90.00
_cell.angle_beta   90.00
_cell.angle_gamma   90.00
#
_symmetry.space_group_name_H-M   'P 1'
#
loop_
_entity.id
_entity.type
_entity.pdbx_description
1 polymer ?
#
loop_
_entity_poly.entity_id
_entity_poly.type
_entity_poly.pdbx_seq_one_letter_code
_entity_poly.pdbx_strand_id
1 'polypeptide(L)'
;MDTDRKADDLSELLPDRPLTPEQKERLNQALAEMVPIEERRRLELLLLVRMKQHKGELEKMLKIMNDHWTYEDHFYRFYHCSFKVYSAQNTTEQAVKLLRHLLPERGLNKMFEQIVREGTGKEFQFEHNQQWEHHTRPMLEAFSHAKFMVEMAVRYADLPAPPQPMPSGWAAFLYLYDLR
;
A
#
# COMPACT_ATOMS: atom_id res chain seq x y z
N MET A 1 -41.96 -11.34 9.57
CA MET A 1 -41.88 -10.02 8.91
C MET A 1 -40.44 -9.57 8.99
N ASP A 2 -39.58 -10.24 8.25
CA ASP A 2 -39.16 -9.91 6.87
C ASP A 2 -38.16 -8.76 6.85
N THR A 3 -36.89 -9.12 6.65
CA THR A 3 -36.04 -8.52 5.62
C THR A 3 -34.83 -9.44 5.47
N ASP A 4 -35.07 -10.56 4.78
CA ASP A 4 -34.03 -11.25 4.02
C ASP A 4 -33.48 -10.22 3.02
N ARG A 5 -32.34 -9.58 3.35
CA ARG A 5 -31.54 -8.94 2.32
C ARG A 5 -30.98 -10.07 1.48
N LYS A 6 -31.63 -10.32 0.34
CA LYS A 6 -31.09 -11.09 -0.78
C LYS A 6 -29.66 -10.60 -1.05
N ALA A 7 -28.69 -11.35 -0.55
CA ALA A 7 -27.41 -11.44 -1.20
C ALA A 7 -27.64 -12.17 -2.53
N ASP A 8 -26.91 -11.76 -3.56
CA ASP A 8 -26.83 -12.40 -4.89
C ASP A 8 -27.87 -12.03 -5.95
N ASP A 9 -28.20 -10.74 -6.08
CA ASP A 9 -28.63 -10.23 -7.39
C ASP A 9 -27.59 -9.27 -7.98
N LEU A 10 -26.63 -9.82 -8.73
CA LEU A 10 -25.64 -9.05 -9.49
C LEU A 10 -26.28 -8.32 -10.70
N SER A 11 -27.59 -8.52 -10.98
CA SER A 11 -28.26 -7.84 -12.09
C SER A 11 -28.35 -6.32 -11.89
N GLU A 12 -28.37 -5.84 -10.63
CA GLU A 12 -28.39 -4.41 -10.32
C GLU A 12 -27.03 -3.70 -10.57
N LEU A 13 -25.94 -4.45 -10.76
CA LEU A 13 -24.61 -3.92 -11.07
C LEU A 13 -24.30 -3.91 -12.57
N LEU A 14 -25.16 -4.53 -13.39
CA LEU A 14 -25.00 -4.53 -14.84
C LEU A 14 -25.58 -3.23 -15.41
N PRO A 15 -24.83 -2.46 -16.21
CA PRO A 15 -25.37 -1.25 -16.81
C PRO A 15 -26.55 -1.57 -17.72
N ASP A 16 -27.61 -0.75 -17.66
CA ASP A 16 -28.79 -0.81 -18.56
C ASP A 16 -28.44 -0.76 -20.06
N ARG A 17 -27.19 -0.40 -20.38
CA ARG A 17 -26.66 -0.37 -21.75
C ARG A 17 -25.57 -1.42 -21.92
N PRO A 18 -25.57 -2.15 -23.05
CA PRO A 18 -24.54 -3.14 -23.34
C PRO A 18 -23.15 -2.48 -23.33
N LEU A 19 -22.21 -3.13 -22.65
CA LEU A 19 -20.82 -2.67 -22.53
C LEU A 19 -20.20 -2.45 -23.92
N THR A 20 -19.47 -1.35 -24.09
CA THR A 20 -18.65 -1.12 -25.28
C THR A 20 -17.55 -2.18 -25.40
N PRO A 21 -16.96 -2.41 -26.59
CA PRO A 21 -15.84 -3.34 -26.74
C PRO A 21 -14.68 -3.05 -25.77
N GLU A 22 -14.35 -1.77 -25.57
CA GLU A 22 -13.31 -1.32 -24.64
C GLU A 22 -13.67 -1.64 -23.17
N GLN A 23 -14.93 -1.44 -22.78
CA GLN A 23 -15.39 -1.80 -21.43
C GLN A 23 -15.40 -3.31 -21.21
N LYS A 24 -15.76 -4.10 -22.22
CA LYS A 24 -15.69 -5.57 -22.17
C LYS A 24 -14.26 -6.06 -22.04
N GLU A 25 -13.33 -5.45 -22.77
CA GLU A 25 -11.91 -5.79 -22.68
C GLU A 25 -11.34 -5.45 -21.30
N ARG A 26 -11.65 -4.27 -20.76
CA ARG A 26 -11.27 -3.89 -19.38
C ARG A 26 -11.88 -4.82 -18.33
N LEU A 27 -13.15 -5.21 -18.49
CA LEU A 27 -13.80 -6.15 -17.59
C LEU A 27 -13.16 -7.53 -17.65
N ASN A 28 -12.87 -8.04 -18.86
CA ASN A 28 -12.20 -9.33 -19.03
C ASN A 28 -10.79 -9.34 -18.46
N GLN A 29 -10.03 -8.24 -18.62
CA GLN A 29 -8.74 -8.07 -17.98
C GLN A 29 -8.88 -8.03 -16.45
N ALA A 30 -9.85 -7.28 -15.91
CA ALA A 30 -10.10 -7.23 -14.47
C ALA A 30 -10.48 -8.61 -13.91
N LEU A 31 -11.35 -9.36 -14.58
CA LEU A 31 -11.76 -10.72 -14.20
C LEU A 31 -10.58 -11.71 -14.27
N ALA A 32 -9.68 -11.55 -15.25
CA ALA A 32 -8.47 -12.37 -15.35
C ALA A 32 -7.45 -12.05 -14.24
N GLU A 33 -7.43 -10.81 -13.73
CA GLU A 33 -6.60 -10.40 -12.59
C GLU A 33 -7.23 -10.76 -11.23
N MET A 34 -8.52 -11.12 -11.18
CA MET A 34 -9.20 -11.48 -9.94
C MET A 34 -8.67 -12.81 -9.39
N VAL A 35 -8.15 -12.75 -8.18
CA VAL A 35 -7.78 -13.94 -7.40
C VAL A 35 -9.06 -14.65 -6.95
N PRO A 36 -9.20 -15.97 -7.23
CA PRO A 36 -10.30 -16.79 -6.72
C PRO A 36 -10.48 -16.64 -5.20
N ILE A 37 -11.70 -16.75 -4.70
CA ILE A 37 -12.03 -16.46 -3.29
C ILE A 37 -11.23 -17.35 -2.34
N GLU A 38 -11.10 -18.64 -2.66
CA GLU A 38 -10.36 -19.62 -1.88
C GLU A 38 -8.87 -19.26 -1.82
N GLU A 39 -8.29 -18.85 -2.95
CA GLU A 39 -6.89 -18.45 -3.05
C GLU A 39 -6.64 -17.14 -2.31
N ARG A 40 -7.57 -16.18 -2.40
CA ARG A 40 -7.53 -14.92 -1.66
C ARG A 40 -7.52 -15.17 -0.15
N ARG A 41 -8.39 -16.05 0.36
CA ARG A 41 -8.41 -16.46 1.77
C ARG A 41 -7.11 -17.15 2.19
N ARG A 42 -6.56 -18.02 1.35
CA ARG A 42 -5.28 -18.69 1.59
C ARG A 42 -4.14 -17.68 1.71
N LEU A 43 -4.08 -16.71 0.80
CA LEU A 43 -3.06 -15.65 0.79
C LEU A 43 -3.23 -14.68 1.98
N GLU A 44 -4.45 -14.33 2.37
CA GLU A 44 -4.72 -13.50 3.55
C GLU A 44 -4.22 -14.19 4.84
N LEU A 45 -4.50 -15.48 5.00
CA LEU A 45 -3.99 -16.26 6.14
C LEU A 45 -2.46 -16.36 6.13
N LEU A 46 -1.87 -16.61 4.96
CA LEU A 46 -0.41 -16.67 4.80
C LEU A 46 0.25 -15.34 5.16
N LEU A 47 -0.33 -14.22 4.69
CA LEU A 47 0.13 -12.88 5.01
C LEU A 47 0.10 -12.63 6.52
N LEU A 48 -1.01 -12.96 7.21
CA LEU A 48 -1.11 -12.80 8.65
C LEU A 48 -0.04 -13.61 9.41
N VAL A 49 0.20 -14.87 9.02
CA VAL A 49 1.24 -15.71 9.60
C VAL A 49 2.63 -15.08 9.41
N ARG A 50 2.93 -14.57 8.22
CA ARG A 50 4.24 -13.95 7.94
C ARG A 50 4.42 -12.61 8.64
N MET A 51 3.37 -11.79 8.73
CA MET A 51 3.39 -10.58 9.55
C MET A 51 3.77 -10.90 11.00
N LYS A 52 3.19 -11.97 11.57
CA LYS A 52 3.54 -12.42 12.92
C LYS A 52 4.98 -12.90 13.03
N GLN A 53 5.47 -13.66 12.05
CA GLN A 53 6.86 -14.15 12.00
C GLN A 53 7.88 -13.01 11.89
N HIS A 54 7.59 -11.98 11.09
CA HIS A 54 8.47 -10.84 10.85
C HIS A 54 8.14 -9.62 11.72
N LYS A 55 7.33 -9.78 12.77
CA LYS A 55 6.85 -8.66 13.60
C LYS A 55 7.99 -7.80 14.16
N GLY A 56 9.05 -8.43 14.65
CA GLY A 56 10.21 -7.69 15.18
C GLY A 56 10.92 -6.82 14.12
N GLU A 57 10.97 -7.29 12.86
CA GLU A 57 11.52 -6.50 11.75
C GLU A 57 10.59 -5.33 11.40
N LEU A 58 9.28 -5.57 11.40
CA LEU A 58 8.27 -4.54 11.15
C LEU A 58 8.27 -3.46 12.25
N GLU A 59 8.36 -3.85 13.52
CA GLU A 59 8.47 -2.93 14.66
C GLU A 59 9.76 -2.11 14.59
N LYS A 60 10.89 -2.75 14.23
CA LYS A 60 12.15 -2.06 14.02
C LYS A 60 12.05 -1.05 12.87
N MET A 61 11.44 -1.43 11.75
CA MET A 61 11.22 -0.53 10.62
C MET A 61 10.31 0.63 11.02
N LEU A 62 9.20 0.37 11.71
CA LEU A 62 8.31 1.42 12.20
C LEU A 62 9.01 2.37 13.17
N LYS A 63 9.86 1.84 14.07
CA LYS A 63 10.67 2.66 14.97
C LYS A 63 11.63 3.55 14.19
N ILE A 64 12.33 3.00 13.19
CA ILE A 64 13.19 3.79 12.31
C ILE A 64 12.34 4.89 11.66
N MET A 65 11.21 4.57 11.04
CA MET A 65 10.35 5.56 10.35
C MET A 65 9.70 6.61 11.26
N ASN A 66 9.73 6.43 12.58
CA ASN A 66 9.27 7.40 13.57
C ASN A 66 10.44 8.15 14.25
N ASP A 67 11.69 7.83 13.93
CA ASP A 67 12.85 8.45 14.55
C ASP A 67 12.98 9.92 14.15
N HIS A 68 13.55 10.74 15.03
CA HIS A 68 13.78 12.17 14.78
C HIS A 68 14.53 12.41 13.45
N TRP A 69 15.54 11.61 13.14
CA TRP A 69 16.36 11.79 11.94
C TRP A 69 15.69 11.36 10.63
N THR A 70 14.56 10.65 10.70
CA THR A 70 13.81 10.25 9.51
C THR A 70 12.44 10.88 9.45
N TYR A 71 11.67 10.92 10.54
CA TYR A 71 10.35 11.50 10.48
C TYR A 71 10.46 13.02 10.52
N GLU A 72 10.92 13.57 11.64
CA GLU A 72 10.96 15.02 11.83
C GLU A 72 11.92 15.69 10.86
N ASP A 73 13.15 15.16 10.67
CA ASP A 73 14.13 15.77 9.78
C ASP A 73 13.63 15.79 8.33
N HIS A 74 13.04 14.70 7.77
CA HIS A 74 12.60 14.73 6.36
C HIS A 74 11.56 15.83 6.10
N PHE A 75 10.56 15.99 6.96
CA PHE A 75 9.55 17.04 6.81
C PHE A 75 10.15 18.43 7.05
N TYR A 76 11.01 18.59 8.05
CA TYR A 76 11.74 19.84 8.27
C TYR A 76 12.60 20.23 7.05
N ARG A 77 13.35 19.29 6.46
CA ARG A 77 14.20 19.54 5.28
C ARG A 77 13.40 19.96 4.06
N PHE A 78 12.18 19.45 3.91
CA PHE A 78 11.27 19.92 2.88
C PHE A 78 10.94 21.40 3.05
N TYR A 79 10.52 21.84 4.24
CA TYR A 79 10.21 23.26 4.49
C TYR A 79 11.44 24.17 4.46
N HIS A 80 12.61 23.63 4.81
CA HIS A 80 13.89 24.33 4.73
C HIS A 80 14.46 24.37 3.29
N CYS A 81 13.81 23.75 2.30
CA CYS A 81 14.34 23.61 0.93
C CYS A 81 15.76 23.01 0.88
N SER A 82 16.02 22.02 1.73
CA SER A 82 17.33 21.38 1.84
C SER A 82 17.36 20.07 1.07
N PHE A 83 18.37 19.89 0.19
CA PHE A 83 18.58 18.66 -0.60
C PHE A 83 18.59 17.37 0.24
N LYS A 84 18.89 17.46 1.54
CA LYS A 84 18.78 16.34 2.49
C LYS A 84 17.41 15.66 2.53
N VAL A 85 16.31 16.31 2.10
CA VAL A 85 15.00 15.64 1.97
C VAL A 85 15.06 14.38 1.09
N TYR A 86 16.02 14.30 0.16
CA TYR A 86 16.25 13.14 -0.69
C TYR A 86 16.62 11.87 0.10
N SER A 87 17.03 11.97 1.37
CA SER A 87 17.28 10.80 2.22
C SER A 87 16.00 10.04 2.58
N ALA A 88 14.81 10.65 2.42
CA ALA A 88 13.53 9.98 2.60
C ALA A 88 13.41 8.72 1.75
N GLN A 89 13.97 8.77 0.54
CA GLN A 89 13.98 7.66 -0.41
C GLN A 89 14.59 6.39 0.18
N ASN A 90 15.73 6.51 0.88
CA ASN A 90 16.42 5.36 1.46
C ASN A 90 15.56 4.64 2.51
N THR A 91 14.81 5.39 3.30
CA THR A 91 13.94 4.80 4.34
C THR A 91 12.69 4.18 3.70
N THR A 92 12.12 4.84 2.69
CA THR A 92 11.01 4.33 1.88
C THR A 92 11.37 3.01 1.21
N GLU A 93 12.52 2.92 0.55
CA GLU A 93 12.97 1.72 -0.16
C GLU A 93 13.17 0.53 0.79
N GLN A 94 13.73 0.76 1.99
CA GLN A 94 13.86 -0.27 3.02
C GLN A 94 12.50 -0.79 3.49
N ALA A 95 11.55 0.12 3.76
CA ALA A 95 10.19 -0.24 4.16
C ALA A 95 9.46 -1.03 3.05
N VAL A 96 9.54 -0.56 1.80
CA VAL A 96 8.90 -1.24 0.65
C VAL A 96 9.52 -2.61 0.41
N LYS A 97 10.84 -2.76 0.56
CA LYS A 97 11.51 -4.06 0.46
C LYS A 97 10.97 -5.04 1.52
N LEU A 98 10.79 -4.58 2.76
CA LEU A 98 10.21 -5.40 3.82
C LEU A 98 8.76 -5.78 3.52
N LEU A 99 7.94 -4.84 3.03
CA LEU A 99 6.55 -5.11 2.62
C LEU A 99 6.50 -6.17 1.50
N ARG A 100 7.31 -6.04 0.44
CA ARG A 100 7.40 -7.05 -0.62
C ARG A 100 7.80 -8.44 -0.09
N HIS A 101 8.63 -8.48 0.95
CA HIS A 101 9.07 -9.74 1.56
C HIS A 101 7.96 -10.48 2.32
N LEU A 102 6.93 -9.79 2.81
CA LEU A 102 5.83 -10.43 3.55
C LEU A 102 4.98 -11.34 2.67
N LEU A 103 4.86 -11.06 1.37
CA LEU A 103 4.06 -11.88 0.45
C LEU A 103 4.64 -11.86 -0.97
N PRO A 104 5.82 -12.49 -1.21
CA PRO A 104 6.51 -12.49 -2.51
C PRO A 104 5.71 -13.15 -3.65
N GLU A 105 4.66 -13.92 -3.34
CA GLU A 105 3.73 -14.49 -4.31
C GLU A 105 2.87 -13.41 -5.00
N ARG A 106 2.87 -12.18 -4.47
CA ARG A 106 2.08 -11.05 -4.99
C ARG A 106 2.99 -9.84 -5.22
N GLY A 107 2.71 -9.12 -6.30
CA GLY A 107 3.16 -7.74 -6.41
C GLY A 107 2.43 -6.84 -5.41
N LEU A 108 2.99 -5.67 -5.13
CA LEU A 108 2.24 -4.63 -4.44
C LEU A 108 1.27 -3.96 -5.40
N ASN A 109 0.23 -3.34 -4.85
CA ASN A 109 -0.80 -2.61 -5.57
C ASN A 109 -0.20 -1.61 -6.56
N LYS A 110 -0.77 -1.57 -7.78
CA LYS A 110 -0.27 -0.73 -8.89
C LYS A 110 -0.20 0.76 -8.53
N MET A 111 -1.16 1.30 -7.75
CA MET A 111 -1.14 2.70 -7.31
C MET A 111 -0.05 2.95 -6.28
N PHE A 112 0.14 2.02 -5.33
CA PHE A 112 1.22 2.11 -4.36
C PHE A 112 2.60 2.06 -5.03
N GLU A 113 2.79 1.14 -5.98
CA GLU A 113 4.03 1.05 -6.77
C GLU A 113 4.29 2.32 -7.59
N GLN A 114 3.25 2.97 -8.12
CA GLN A 114 3.37 4.26 -8.80
C GLN A 114 3.86 5.36 -7.85
N ILE A 115 3.29 5.46 -6.65
CA ILE A 115 3.69 6.41 -5.62
C ILE A 115 5.17 6.20 -5.26
N VAL A 116 5.58 4.94 -5.02
CA VAL A 116 6.97 4.61 -4.69
C VAL A 116 7.92 5.00 -5.83
N ARG A 117 7.57 4.70 -7.08
CA ARG A 117 8.39 5.05 -8.25
C ARG A 117 8.56 6.56 -8.44
N GLU A 118 7.53 7.34 -8.14
CA GLU A 118 7.60 8.80 -8.21
C GLU A 118 8.46 9.38 -7.09
N GLY A 119 8.39 8.79 -5.90
CA GLY A 119 9.10 9.27 -4.72
C GLY A 119 10.48 8.67 -4.46
N THR A 120 11.02 7.79 -5.31
CA THR A 120 12.33 7.11 -5.09
C THR A 120 13.21 7.10 -6.34
N GLY A 121 14.49 6.70 -6.21
CA GLY A 121 15.45 6.63 -7.31
C GLY A 121 15.82 7.98 -7.95
N LYS A 122 15.62 9.09 -7.24
CA LYS A 122 15.91 10.46 -7.71
C LYS A 122 17.26 10.93 -7.19
N GLU A 123 18.04 11.52 -8.07
CA GLU A 123 19.26 12.25 -7.71
C GLU A 123 18.96 13.74 -7.62
N PHE A 124 19.62 14.43 -6.70
CA PHE A 124 19.46 15.88 -6.56
C PHE A 124 20.15 16.61 -7.72
N GLN A 125 19.46 17.61 -8.28
CA GLN A 125 20.00 18.55 -9.25
C GLN A 125 19.72 19.97 -8.73
N PHE A 126 20.64 20.90 -8.97
CA PHE A 126 20.50 22.28 -8.46
C PHE A 126 19.24 22.97 -8.99
N GLU A 127 18.83 22.63 -10.21
CA GLU A 127 17.63 23.12 -10.89
C GLU A 127 16.34 22.72 -10.17
N HIS A 128 16.35 21.62 -9.42
CA HIS A 128 15.18 21.20 -8.64
C HIS A 128 14.75 22.25 -7.62
N ASN A 129 15.66 23.13 -7.17
CA ASN A 129 15.33 24.24 -6.28
C ASN A 129 14.30 25.21 -6.91
N GLN A 130 14.26 25.33 -8.24
CA GLN A 130 13.28 26.17 -8.95
C GLN A 130 11.87 25.59 -8.94
N GLN A 131 11.76 24.27 -8.81
CA GLN A 131 10.51 23.52 -8.81
C GLN A 131 10.46 22.59 -7.59
N TRP A 132 10.86 23.10 -6.42
CA TRP A 132 11.14 22.31 -5.23
C TRP A 132 10.03 21.33 -4.87
N GLU A 133 8.80 21.83 -4.81
CA GLU A 133 7.62 21.02 -4.49
C GLU A 133 7.40 19.87 -5.48
N HIS A 134 7.58 20.12 -6.77
CA HIS A 134 7.39 19.12 -7.81
C HIS A 134 8.35 17.93 -7.63
N HIS A 135 9.59 18.20 -7.24
CA HIS A 135 10.60 17.16 -7.07
C HIS A 135 10.57 16.45 -5.72
N THR A 136 10.13 17.13 -4.66
CA THR A 136 10.32 16.65 -3.28
C THR A 136 9.04 16.21 -2.57
N ARG A 137 7.87 16.72 -2.97
CA ARG A 137 6.58 16.22 -2.43
C ARG A 137 6.38 14.72 -2.68
N PRO A 138 6.67 14.18 -3.88
CA PRO A 138 6.52 12.73 -4.12
C PRO A 138 7.36 11.86 -3.17
N MET A 139 8.53 12.34 -2.72
CA MET A 139 9.38 11.60 -1.78
C MET A 139 8.72 11.46 -0.41
N LEU A 140 8.12 12.54 0.09
CA LEU A 140 7.41 12.54 1.37
C LEU A 140 6.07 11.79 1.28
N GLU A 141 5.40 11.85 0.13
CA GLU A 141 4.20 11.06 -0.14
C GLU A 141 4.51 9.56 -0.10
N ALA A 142 5.54 9.13 -0.83
CA ALA A 142 5.97 7.72 -0.83
C ALA A 142 6.41 7.26 0.57
N PHE A 143 7.15 8.09 1.30
CA PHE A 143 7.52 7.82 2.69
C PHE A 143 6.27 7.64 3.58
N SER A 144 5.30 8.54 3.46
CA SER A 144 4.08 8.52 4.30
C SER A 144 3.21 7.29 4.02
N HIS A 145 3.03 6.94 2.74
CA HIS A 145 2.31 5.75 2.34
C HIS A 145 3.02 4.47 2.80
N ALA A 146 4.35 4.37 2.63
CA ALA A 146 5.12 3.24 3.11
C ALA A 146 5.04 3.11 4.64
N LYS A 147 5.15 4.23 5.37
CA LYS A 147 5.04 4.27 6.83
C LYS A 147 3.67 3.76 7.29
N PHE A 148 2.60 4.24 6.66
CA PHE A 148 1.24 3.80 6.97
C PHE A 148 1.09 2.28 6.80
N MET A 149 1.62 1.71 5.71
CA MET A 149 1.53 0.28 5.45
C MET A 149 2.34 -0.55 6.46
N VAL A 150 3.55 -0.11 6.83
CA VAL A 150 4.33 -0.74 7.90
C VAL A 150 3.60 -0.65 9.24
N GLU A 151 2.98 0.49 9.54
CA GLU A 151 2.20 0.67 10.77
C GLU A 151 0.99 -0.27 10.82
N MET A 152 0.26 -0.44 9.72
CA MET A 152 -0.84 -1.41 9.65
C MET A 152 -0.32 -2.84 9.80
N ALA A 153 0.83 -3.17 9.21
CA ALA A 153 1.44 -4.48 9.37
C ALA A 153 1.76 -4.77 10.84
N VAL A 154 2.41 -3.84 11.56
CA VAL A 154 2.70 -3.99 13.00
C VAL A 154 1.40 -4.12 13.80
N ARG A 155 0.43 -3.24 13.55
CA ARG A 155 -0.83 -3.16 14.31
C ARG A 155 -1.63 -4.46 14.27
N TYR A 156 -1.61 -5.17 13.14
CA TYR A 156 -2.44 -6.37 12.94
C TYR A 156 -1.64 -7.68 13.01
N ALA A 157 -0.32 -7.66 13.23
CA ALA A 157 0.53 -8.86 13.23
C ALA A 157 0.17 -9.89 14.33
N ASP A 158 -0.41 -9.45 15.45
CA ASP A 158 -0.74 -10.34 16.57
C ASP A 158 -2.15 -10.96 16.49
N LEU A 159 -2.94 -10.61 15.45
CA LEU A 159 -4.29 -11.15 15.36
C LEU A 159 -4.27 -12.68 15.27
N PRO A 160 -5.16 -13.38 16.00
CA PRO A 160 -5.21 -14.84 15.96
C PRO A 160 -5.79 -15.36 14.63
N ALA A 161 -6.59 -14.54 13.95
CA ALA A 161 -7.21 -14.80 12.66
C ALA A 161 -7.58 -13.47 11.98
N PRO A 162 -7.87 -13.46 10.66
CA PRO A 162 -8.36 -12.27 9.98
C PRO A 162 -9.62 -11.70 10.66
N PRO A 163 -9.66 -10.38 10.95
CA PRO A 163 -10.69 -9.80 11.81
C PRO A 163 -12.04 -9.66 11.10
N GLN A 164 -13.12 -9.94 11.83
CA GLN A 164 -14.51 -9.71 11.40
C GLN A 164 -15.29 -9.04 12.55
N PRO A 165 -15.93 -7.87 12.35
CA PRO A 165 -15.94 -7.08 11.11
C PRO A 165 -14.56 -6.54 10.76
N MET A 166 -14.31 -6.33 9.48
CA MET A 166 -13.02 -5.90 8.96
C MET A 166 -12.75 -4.41 9.25
N PRO A 167 -11.71 -4.06 10.04
CA PRO A 167 -11.32 -2.66 10.25
C PRO A 167 -10.70 -2.06 8.98
N SER A 168 -10.89 -0.76 8.76
CA SER A 168 -10.39 -0.07 7.55
C SER A 168 -8.86 -0.17 7.39
N GLY A 169 -8.10 -0.21 8.48
CA GLY A 169 -6.64 -0.38 8.40
C GLY A 169 -6.24 -1.76 7.89
N TRP A 170 -6.97 -2.83 8.30
CA TRP A 170 -6.75 -4.17 7.75
C TRP A 170 -7.13 -4.21 6.28
N ALA A 171 -8.28 -3.63 5.92
CA ALA A 171 -8.72 -3.54 4.53
C ALA A 171 -7.68 -2.81 3.65
N ALA A 172 -7.15 -1.67 4.10
CA ALA A 172 -6.12 -0.93 3.38
C ALA A 172 -4.83 -1.75 3.19
N PHE A 173 -4.45 -2.53 4.21
CA PHE A 173 -3.29 -3.42 4.11
C PHE A 173 -3.53 -4.60 3.16
N LEU A 174 -4.75 -5.14 3.07
CA LEU A 174 -5.09 -6.14 2.05
C LEU A 174 -5.06 -5.58 0.63
N TYR A 175 -5.52 -4.33 0.44
CA TYR A 175 -5.42 -3.64 -0.84
C TYR A 175 -3.97 -3.49 -1.30
N LEU A 176 -3.01 -3.36 -0.38
CA LEU A 176 -1.59 -3.33 -0.73
C LEU A 176 -1.14 -4.55 -1.56
N TYR A 177 -1.78 -5.71 -1.40
CA TYR A 177 -1.46 -6.95 -2.13
C TYR A 177 -2.55 -7.37 -3.13
N ASP A 178 -3.49 -6.45 -3.43
CA ASP A 178 -4.68 -6.68 -4.25
C ASP A 178 -5.49 -7.92 -3.79
N LEU A 179 -5.60 -8.09 -2.46
CA LEU A 179 -6.40 -9.15 -1.83
C LEU A 179 -7.81 -8.67 -1.46
N ARG A 180 -8.16 -7.42 -1.76
CA ARG A 180 -9.50 -6.87 -1.56
C ARG A 180 -10.01 -6.26 -2.87
#